data_AF-A0A7W8Q811-F1
#
_entry.id   AF-A0A7W8Q811-F1
#
_cell.length_a   1.000
_cell.length_b   1.000
_cell.length_c   1.000
_cell.angle_alpha   90.00
_cell.angle_beta   90.00
_cell.angle_gamma   90.00
#
_symmetry.space_group_name_H-M   'P 1'
#
loop_
_entity.id
_entity.type
_entity.pdbx_description
1 polymer ?
#
loop_
_entity_poly.entity_id
_entity_poly.type
_entity_poly.pdbx_seq_one_letter_code
_entity_poly.pdbx_strand_id
1 'polypeptide(L)'
;MAIYVREAGFCDPMRNARPVRTVFRFAMTTQTIRFYHQGSVREVAGVPATRTVLQHLREDLRCTGTKEGCAEGDCGACTVVIGELDARGELTLKAVNACIQFLPTLDGRALFTV
;
A
#
# COMPACT_ATOMS: atom_id res chain seq x y z
N MET A 1 -8.91 37.29 3.40
CA MET A 1 -9.67 37.25 2.13
C MET A 1 -9.69 35.80 1.66
N ALA A 2 -10.76 35.08 2.02
CA ALA A 2 -10.99 33.68 1.67
C ALA A 2 -12.10 33.65 0.61
N ILE A 3 -11.89 32.91 -0.47
CA ILE A 3 -12.86 32.73 -1.54
C ILE A 3 -13.37 31.29 -1.45
N TYR A 4 -14.61 31.15 -0.97
CA TYR A 4 -15.44 29.95 -1.08
C TYR A 4 -15.83 29.73 -2.55
N VAL A 5 -15.83 28.48 -3.04
CA VAL A 5 -16.55 28.14 -4.27
C VAL A 5 -17.47 26.94 -4.01
N ARG A 6 -18.69 27.10 -4.53
CA ARG A 6 -19.99 26.49 -4.19
C ARG A 6 -20.17 25.01 -4.47
N GLU A 7 -21.09 24.42 -3.70
CA GLU A 7 -21.83 23.19 -3.99
C GLU A 7 -22.78 23.33 -5.20
N ALA A 8 -22.87 22.25 -5.98
CA ALA A 8 -24.00 21.84 -6.80
C ALA A 8 -23.89 20.31 -6.87
N GLY A 9 -24.84 19.46 -6.50
CA GLY A 9 -26.30 19.54 -6.46
C GLY A 9 -26.77 18.23 -7.10
N PHE A 10 -27.42 17.33 -6.35
CA PHE A 10 -28.21 16.25 -6.95
C PHE A 10 -29.53 16.10 -6.19
N CYS A 11 -30.59 16.08 -6.98
CA CYS A 11 -31.99 16.29 -6.64
C CYS A 11 -32.63 15.00 -6.10
N ASP A 12 -33.45 15.11 -5.06
CA ASP A 12 -34.38 14.06 -4.59
C ASP A 12 -35.72 14.23 -5.33
N PRO A 13 -36.38 13.14 -5.78
CA PRO A 13 -37.71 12.92 -5.20
C PRO A 13 -38.13 11.44 -5.01
N MET A 14 -38.76 11.21 -3.84
CA MET A 14 -39.93 10.36 -3.55
C MET A 14 -39.76 8.97 -2.86
N ARG A 15 -40.43 8.93 -1.69
CA ARG A 15 -41.25 7.85 -1.07
C ARG A 15 -40.58 6.86 -0.10
N ASN A 16 -40.61 7.26 1.18
CA ASN A 16 -41.09 6.50 2.35
C ASN A 16 -41.11 4.96 2.27
N ALA A 17 -40.10 4.31 2.88
CA ALA A 17 -40.27 3.10 3.70
C ALA A 17 -39.01 2.82 4.56
N ARG A 18 -39.12 3.06 5.87
CA ARG A 18 -38.52 2.40 7.08
C ARG A 18 -37.01 2.00 7.09
N PRO A 19 -36.30 2.16 8.24
CA PRO A 19 -34.85 2.07 8.31
C PRO A 19 -34.37 0.61 8.32
N VAL A 20 -33.60 0.20 7.32
CA VAL A 20 -32.72 -0.97 7.46
C VAL A 20 -31.36 -0.45 7.87
N ARG A 21 -30.93 -0.81 9.09
CA ARG A 21 -29.61 -0.55 9.68
C ARG A 21 -28.51 -0.68 8.61
N THR A 22 -28.10 0.44 8.04
CA THR A 22 -26.98 0.49 7.11
C THR A 22 -25.73 0.44 7.96
N VAL A 23 -25.07 -0.70 7.94
CA VAL A 23 -23.69 -0.88 8.39
C VAL A 23 -22.92 0.34 7.91
N PHE A 24 -22.39 1.14 8.85
CA PHE A 24 -21.44 2.20 8.53
C PHE A 24 -20.33 1.51 7.73
N ARG A 25 -20.34 1.68 6.41
CA ARG A 25 -19.25 1.26 5.56
C ARG A 25 -18.14 2.23 5.90
N PHE A 26 -17.35 1.88 6.92
CA PHE A 26 -16.07 2.52 7.20
C PHE A 26 -15.30 2.35 5.90
N ALA A 27 -15.33 3.37 5.04
CA ALA A 27 -14.44 3.43 3.91
C ALA A 27 -13.05 3.50 4.53
N MET A 28 -12.37 2.36 4.66
CA MET A 28 -10.94 2.36 4.89
C MET A 28 -10.38 3.21 3.77
N THR A 29 -9.87 4.40 4.11
CA THR A 29 -9.11 5.24 3.19
C THR A 29 -7.81 4.49 2.91
N THR A 30 -7.86 3.49 2.01
CA THR A 30 -6.66 2.85 1.50
C THR A 30 -6.03 3.85 0.55
N GLN A 31 -5.01 4.58 1.02
CA GLN A 31 -4.18 5.40 0.14
C GLN A 31 -3.57 4.49 -0.93
N THR A 32 -3.52 5.00 -2.17
CA THR A 32 -2.78 4.33 -3.26
C THR A 32 -1.30 4.39 -2.94
N ILE A 33 -0.67 3.22 -2.82
CA ILE A 33 0.76 3.03 -2.57
C ILE A 33 1.46 3.06 -3.93
N ARG A 34 2.50 3.89 -4.07
CA ARG A 34 3.32 3.99 -5.29
C ARG A 34 4.79 3.71 -4.99
N PHE A 35 5.37 2.72 -5.66
CA PHE A 35 6.78 2.35 -5.45
C PHE A 35 7.44 1.89 -6.74
N TYR A 36 8.76 2.05 -6.84
CA TYR A 36 9.53 1.59 -8.00
C TYR A 36 9.91 0.12 -7.84
N HIS A 37 9.62 -0.71 -8.84
CA HIS A 37 10.00 -2.12 -8.86
C HIS A 37 10.14 -2.65 -10.30
N GLN A 38 11.26 -3.33 -10.58
CA GLN A 38 11.58 -3.92 -11.89
C GLN A 38 11.39 -2.94 -13.06
N GLY A 39 12.05 -1.78 -13.00
CA GLY A 39 12.03 -0.84 -14.13
C GLY A 39 10.82 0.09 -14.22
N SER A 40 9.81 -0.07 -13.36
CA SER A 40 8.54 0.66 -13.47
C SER A 40 7.99 1.09 -12.10
N VAL A 41 7.19 2.17 -12.09
CA VAL A 41 6.38 2.53 -10.93
C VAL A 41 5.18 1.59 -10.86
N ARG A 42 4.96 0.99 -9.70
CA ARG A 42 3.81 0.16 -9.37
C ARG A 42 2.84 0.97 -8.53
N GLU A 43 1.55 0.82 -8.82
CA GLU A 43 0.46 1.40 -8.03
C GLU A 43 -0.38 0.28 -7.42
N VAL A 44 -0.65 0.37 -6.12
CA VAL A 44 -1.45 -0.62 -5.38
C VAL A 44 -2.48 0.12 -4.54
N ALA A 45 -3.74 -0.31 -4.60
CA ALA A 45 -4.82 0.27 -3.81
C ALA A 45 -5.75 -0.85 -3.28
N GLY A 46 -6.56 -0.54 -2.27
CA GLY A 46 -7.57 -1.49 -1.75
C GLY A 46 -6.99 -2.70 -1.00
N VAL A 47 -5.75 -2.62 -0.53
CA VAL A 47 -5.08 -3.70 0.23
C VAL A 47 -5.17 -3.46 1.74
N PRO A 48 -5.19 -4.53 2.57
CA PRO A 48 -5.10 -4.39 4.02
C PRO A 48 -3.81 -3.67 4.44
N ALA A 49 -3.88 -2.82 5.46
CA ALA A 49 -2.70 -2.10 6.00
C ALA A 49 -1.62 -3.06 6.54
N THR A 50 -2.00 -4.27 6.90
CA THR A 50 -1.13 -5.34 7.39
C THR A 50 -0.55 -6.22 6.29
N ARG A 51 -0.91 -6.00 5.01
CA ARG A 51 -0.37 -6.81 3.92
C ARG A 51 1.13 -6.62 3.86
N THR A 52 1.89 -7.72 3.86
CA THR A 52 3.36 -7.65 3.88
C THR A 52 3.93 -7.54 2.48
N VAL A 53 5.16 -7.05 2.36
CA VAL A 53 5.89 -7.00 1.09
C VAL A 53 6.05 -8.41 0.51
N LEU A 54 6.32 -9.42 1.35
CA LEU A 54 6.45 -10.81 0.91
C LEU A 54 5.15 -11.35 0.32
N GLN A 55 4.02 -11.10 0.98
CA GLN A 55 2.70 -11.50 0.47
C GLN A 55 2.43 -10.85 -0.88
N HIS A 56 2.65 -9.53 -1.00
CA HIS A 56 2.45 -8.83 -2.26
C HIS A 56 3.31 -9.39 -3.41
N LEU A 57 4.61 -9.60 -3.15
CA LEU A 57 5.52 -10.18 -4.14
C LEU A 57 5.05 -11.55 -4.62
N ARG A 58 4.71 -12.45 -3.71
CA ARG A 58 4.44 -13.86 -4.04
C ARG A 58 3.01 -14.10 -4.53
N GLU A 59 2.03 -13.44 -3.94
CA GLU A 59 0.62 -13.68 -4.19
C GLU A 59 0.07 -12.76 -5.29
N ASP A 60 0.43 -11.47 -5.28
CA ASP A 60 -0.12 -10.49 -6.21
C ASP A 60 0.73 -10.40 -7.49
N LEU A 61 2.05 -10.22 -7.33
CA LEU A 61 2.97 -10.06 -8.45
C LEU A 61 3.51 -11.39 -9.01
N ARG A 62 3.30 -12.50 -8.29
CA ARG A 62 3.85 -13.83 -8.62
C ARG A 62 5.38 -13.86 -8.75
N CYS A 63 6.07 -12.91 -8.13
CA CYS A 63 7.51 -12.88 -7.98
C CYS A 63 7.92 -13.79 -6.82
N THR A 64 8.24 -15.04 -7.13
CA THR A 64 8.47 -16.10 -6.12
C THR A 64 9.93 -16.31 -5.75
N GLY A 65 10.85 -15.47 -6.24
CA GLY A 65 12.29 -15.52 -5.93
C GLY A 65 12.56 -15.37 -4.43
N THR A 66 12.05 -14.29 -3.82
CA THR A 66 12.05 -14.09 -2.36
C THR A 66 11.17 -15.14 -1.67
N LYS A 67 11.68 -15.77 -0.61
CA LYS A 67 11.05 -16.96 0.00
C LYS A 67 10.42 -16.65 1.35
N GLU A 68 9.42 -17.45 1.69
CA GLU A 68 8.89 -17.54 3.05
C GLU A 68 9.68 -18.60 3.83
N GLY A 69 9.98 -18.30 5.09
CA GLY A 69 10.74 -19.17 5.99
C GLY A 69 10.13 -19.13 7.39
N CYS A 70 10.66 -18.28 8.28
CA CYS A 70 10.19 -18.14 9.66
C CYS A 70 8.95 -17.25 9.85
N ALA A 71 8.66 -16.34 8.90
CA ALA A 71 7.60 -15.32 9.01
C ALA A 71 7.69 -14.34 10.21
N GLU A 72 8.81 -14.31 10.93
CA GLU A 72 9.01 -13.44 12.11
C GLU A 72 10.26 -12.54 12.01
N GLY A 73 11.07 -12.70 10.96
CA GLY A 73 12.23 -11.82 10.67
C GLY A 73 13.60 -12.40 11.00
N ASP A 74 13.69 -13.66 11.43
CA ASP A 74 14.95 -14.21 11.95
C ASP A 74 15.81 -14.90 10.89
N CYS A 75 15.20 -15.60 9.93
CA CYS A 75 15.96 -16.49 9.01
C CYS A 75 16.56 -15.81 7.76
N GLY A 76 16.16 -14.57 7.43
CA GLY A 76 16.62 -13.87 6.22
C GLY A 76 16.17 -14.46 4.86
N ALA A 77 15.41 -15.54 4.82
CA ALA A 77 14.93 -16.13 3.54
C ALA A 77 14.09 -15.16 2.68
N CYS A 78 13.50 -14.15 3.34
CA CYS A 78 12.67 -13.13 2.72
C CYS A 78 13.38 -11.78 2.51
N THR A 79 14.72 -11.74 2.57
CA THR A 79 15.45 -10.48 2.45
C THR A 79 15.22 -9.82 1.09
N VAL A 80 14.93 -8.52 1.14
CA VAL A 80 14.81 -7.61 -0.02
C VAL A 80 15.57 -6.32 0.31
N VAL A 81 15.81 -5.48 -0.70
CA VAL A 81 16.43 -4.16 -0.49
C VAL A 81 15.41 -3.07 -0.78
N ILE A 82 15.27 -2.12 0.15
CA ILE A 82 14.49 -0.90 -0.03
C ILE A 82 15.46 0.25 -0.32
N GLY A 83 15.18 1.00 -1.39
CA GLY A 83 15.84 2.25 -1.69
C GLY A 83 14.97 3.45 -1.32
N GLU A 84 15.53 4.42 -0.62
CA GLU A 84 14.89 5.70 -0.30
C GLU A 84 15.87 6.86 -0.47
N LEU A 85 15.38 8.02 -0.89
CA LEU A 85 16.20 9.23 -0.95
C LEU A 85 16.32 9.83 0.45
N ASP A 86 17.54 10.17 0.86
CA ASP A 86 17.77 10.89 2.11
C ASP A 86 17.43 12.39 1.97
N ALA A 87 17.66 13.15 3.05
CA ALA A 87 17.41 14.60 3.06
C ALA A 87 18.25 15.41 2.07
N ARG A 88 19.33 14.82 1.53
CA ARG A 88 20.21 15.43 0.52
C ARG A 88 19.83 15.00 -0.90
N GLY A 89 18.86 14.09 -1.05
CA GLY A 89 18.46 13.52 -2.33
C GLY A 89 19.35 12.36 -2.78
N GLU A 90 20.19 11.82 -1.89
CA GLU A 90 21.06 10.69 -2.20
C GLU A 90 20.33 9.37 -1.95
N LEU A 91 20.58 8.39 -2.82
CA LEU A 91 19.96 7.07 -2.68
C LEU A 91 20.59 6.28 -1.55
N THR A 92 19.79 5.96 -0.54
CA THR A 92 20.15 5.04 0.55
C THR A 92 19.48 3.69 0.34
N LEU A 93 20.24 2.62 0.59
CA LEU A 93 19.78 1.25 0.41
C LEU A 93 19.80 0.52 1.76
N LYS A 94 18.69 -0.16 2.09
CA LYS A 94 18.57 -0.93 3.32
C LYS A 94 18.03 -2.32 3.03
N ALA A 95 18.77 -3.34 3.48
CA ALA A 95 18.26 -4.71 3.52
C ALA A 95 17.20 -4.84 4.62
N VAL A 96 16.05 -5.42 4.28
CA VAL A 96 14.93 -5.64 5.21
C VAL A 96 14.30 -7.02 4.99
N ASN A 97 13.59 -7.51 6.00
CA ASN A 97 12.85 -8.77 5.92
C ASN A 97 11.43 -8.51 5.40
N ALA A 98 11.14 -8.95 4.17
CA ALA A 98 9.86 -8.68 3.52
C ALA A 98 8.65 -9.30 4.24
N CYS A 99 8.86 -10.34 5.06
CA CYS A 99 7.78 -11.02 5.79
C CYS A 99 7.20 -10.19 6.94
N ILE A 100 7.96 -9.24 7.49
CA ILE A 100 7.51 -8.33 8.56
C ILE A 100 7.44 -6.87 8.10
N GLN A 101 7.84 -6.58 6.86
CA GLN A 101 7.69 -5.26 6.26
C GLN A 101 6.28 -5.12 5.69
N PHE A 102 5.52 -4.11 6.11
CA PHE A 102 4.19 -3.84 5.54
C PHE A 102 4.29 -3.12 4.21
N LEU A 103 3.47 -3.53 3.23
CA LEU A 103 3.43 -2.97 1.89
C LEU A 103 3.19 -1.45 1.85
N PRO A 104 2.29 -0.86 2.68
CA PRO A 104 2.09 0.60 2.71
C PRO A 104 3.36 1.41 2.99
N THR A 105 4.37 0.82 3.65
CA THR A 105 5.64 1.51 3.91
C THR A 105 6.47 1.74 2.65
N LEU A 106 6.14 1.09 1.52
CA LEU A 106 6.86 1.26 0.26
C LEU A 106 6.47 2.54 -0.49
N ASP A 107 5.46 3.28 -0.06
CA ASP A 107 5.05 4.51 -0.76
C ASP A 107 6.23 5.48 -0.88
N GLY A 108 6.53 5.89 -2.12
CA GLY A 108 7.66 6.75 -2.48
C GLY A 108 9.04 6.05 -2.49
N ARG A 109 9.11 4.73 -2.36
CA ARG A 109 10.38 3.98 -2.26
C ARG A 109 10.64 3.10 -3.48
N ALA A 110 11.87 2.60 -3.58
CA ALA A 110 12.25 1.55 -4.53
C ALA A 110 12.34 0.19 -3.81
N LEU A 111 11.89 -0.88 -4.48
CA LEU A 111 11.97 -2.25 -4.01
C LEU A 111 12.80 -3.09 -4.97
N PHE A 112 13.87 -3.68 -4.46
CA PHE A 112 14.75 -4.60 -5.19
C PHE A 112 14.67 -6.01 -4.58
N THR A 113 14.56 -7.00 -5.43
CA THR A 113 14.44 -8.42 -5.07
C THR A 113 15.45 -9.25 -5.86
N VAL A 114 15.61 -10.53 -5.49
CA VAL A 114 16.40 -11.51 -6.25
C VAL A 114 15.81 -11.81 -7.63
#